data_AF-A0A516HA30-F1
#
_entry.id   AF-A0A516HA30-F1
#
_cell.length_a   1.000
_cell.length_b   1.000
_cell.length_c   1.000
_cell.angle_alpha   90.00
_cell.angle_beta   90.00
_cell.angle_gamma   90.00
#
_symmetry.space_group_name_H-M   'P 1'
#
loop_
_entity.id
_entity.type
_entity.pdbx_description
1 polymer ?
#
loop_
_entity_poly.entity_id
_entity_poly.type
_entity_poly.pdbx_seq_one_letter_code
_entity_poly.pdbx_strand_id
1 'polypeptide(L)'
;MKLLNLVKVVTLASVLSFSSVANAALVKLLDFGELADVIGEGNVPNPFTFEDLLGISGFDVTITATKDGSGEGVFHYLDKGSGLGVCPFEEGCAKDPEDNANVGEGFIFEFMLDGVALGVEDFSILVVGHENEGGIMEGTMVMMSDGMTFSPTNDMPVYTYAEGGDTFSFEVSTGEIYLGSIWIDDGSLPPQGIPEPANLALMALGLLGLVASRRKLLR
;
A
#
# COMPACT_ATOMS: atom_id res chain seq x y z
N MET A 1 -17.51 18.80 46.53
CA MET A 1 -17.94 18.52 45.14
C MET A 1 -18.65 17.17 45.18
N LYS A 2 -19.91 17.04 44.74
CA LYS A 2 -20.68 15.79 44.91
C LYS A 2 -20.02 14.67 44.09
N LEU A 3 -19.84 13.49 44.69
CA LEU A 3 -19.20 12.29 44.10
C LEU A 3 -19.67 12.03 42.65
N LEU A 4 -20.96 12.24 42.40
CA LEU A 4 -21.60 12.10 41.08
C LEU A 4 -20.97 12.97 39.97
N ASN A 5 -20.49 14.17 40.30
CA ASN A 5 -19.86 15.07 39.34
C ASN A 5 -18.41 14.66 39.04
N LEU A 6 -17.73 14.04 40.01
CA LEU A 6 -16.38 13.51 39.80
C LEU A 6 -16.43 12.34 38.82
N VAL A 7 -17.40 11.43 39.01
CA VAL A 7 -17.63 10.28 38.12
C VAL A 7 -17.90 10.76 36.69
N LYS A 8 -18.82 11.72 36.49
CA LYS A 8 -19.15 12.25 35.16
C LYS A 8 -17.94 12.84 34.43
N VAL A 9 -17.10 13.59 35.13
CA VAL A 9 -15.90 14.21 34.54
C VAL A 9 -14.87 13.14 34.17
N VAL A 10 -14.65 12.15 35.04
CA VAL A 10 -13.73 11.05 34.77
C VAL A 10 -14.22 10.21 33.60
N THR A 11 -15.50 9.81 33.57
CA THR A 11 -16.05 9.02 32.45
C THR A 11 -15.98 9.77 31.12
N LEU A 12 -16.28 11.08 31.11
CA LEU A 12 -16.18 11.88 29.89
C LEU A 12 -14.71 12.02 29.44
N ALA A 13 -13.79 12.28 30.36
CA ALA A 13 -12.36 12.32 30.08
C ALA A 13 -11.88 10.97 29.52
N SER A 14 -12.27 9.84 30.12
CA SER A 14 -11.94 8.50 29.63
C SER A 14 -12.45 8.26 28.21
N VAL A 15 -13.71 8.57 27.91
CA VAL A 15 -14.28 8.41 26.56
C VAL A 15 -13.52 9.25 25.53
N LEU A 16 -13.10 10.45 25.90
CA LEU A 16 -12.29 11.32 25.04
C LEU A 16 -10.84 10.81 24.91
N SER A 17 -10.28 10.16 25.94
CA SER A 17 -8.96 9.50 25.89
C SER A 17 -8.90 8.32 24.91
N PHE A 18 -10.03 7.69 24.59
CA PHE A 18 -10.09 6.56 23.65
C PHE A 18 -10.23 6.98 22.18
N SER A 19 -10.40 8.27 21.89
CA SER A 19 -10.60 8.75 20.52
C SER A 19 -9.32 8.85 19.68
N SER A 20 -8.17 8.39 20.22
CA SER A 20 -6.86 8.47 19.58
C SER A 20 -6.13 7.13 19.49
N VAL A 21 -6.84 6.00 19.49
CA VAL A 21 -6.24 4.78 18.91
C VAL A 21 -6.17 5.01 17.41
N ALA A 22 -5.03 5.54 16.96
CA ALA A 22 -4.63 5.45 15.56
C ALA A 22 -4.54 3.96 15.25
N ASN A 23 -5.54 3.45 14.53
CA ASN A 23 -5.41 2.17 13.88
C ASN A 23 -4.54 2.43 12.67
N ALA A 24 -3.35 1.82 12.66
CA ALA A 24 -2.56 1.71 11.46
C ALA A 24 -3.41 0.95 10.43
N ALA A 25 -3.74 1.61 9.34
CA ALA A 25 -4.64 1.10 8.31
C ALA A 25 -3.87 0.97 7.01
N LEU A 26 -3.96 -0.19 6.37
CA LEU A 26 -3.39 -0.39 5.04
C LEU A 26 -4.12 0.50 4.03
N VAL A 27 -3.35 1.31 3.31
CA VAL A 27 -3.82 2.20 2.25
C VAL A 27 -3.43 1.60 0.90
N LYS A 28 -4.42 1.41 0.02
CA LYS A 28 -4.17 0.97 -1.36
C LYS A 28 -3.50 2.12 -2.10
N LEU A 29 -2.31 1.88 -2.65
CA LEU A 29 -1.62 2.87 -3.47
C LEU A 29 -2.00 2.75 -4.93
N LEU A 30 -1.93 1.53 -5.47
CA LEU A 30 -2.23 1.23 -6.86
C LEU A 30 -3.07 -0.04 -6.95
N ASP A 31 -4.06 0.00 -7.82
CA ASP A 31 -4.84 -1.16 -8.26
C ASP A 31 -4.65 -1.28 -9.77
N PHE A 32 -4.05 -2.37 -10.24
CA PHE A 32 -3.71 -2.50 -11.65
C PHE A 32 -4.92 -2.85 -12.51
N GLY A 33 -5.97 -3.46 -11.94
CA GLY A 33 -7.25 -3.63 -12.63
C GLY A 33 -7.94 -2.29 -12.87
N GLU A 34 -8.00 -1.43 -11.84
CA GLU A 34 -8.54 -0.07 -11.99
C GLU A 34 -7.67 0.78 -12.94
N LEU A 35 -6.35 0.60 -12.92
CA LEU A 35 -5.46 1.28 -13.85
C LEU A 35 -5.75 0.88 -15.31
N ALA A 36 -5.92 -0.42 -15.57
CA ALA A 36 -6.25 -0.94 -16.90
C ALA A 36 -7.59 -0.38 -17.41
N ASP A 37 -8.55 -0.15 -16.51
CA ASP A 37 -9.81 0.52 -16.85
C ASP A 37 -9.62 1.98 -17.30
N VAL A 38 -8.59 2.66 -16.80
CA VAL A 38 -8.30 4.06 -17.11
C VAL A 38 -7.46 4.22 -18.38
N ILE A 39 -6.37 3.46 -18.51
CA ILE A 39 -5.39 3.64 -19.60
C ILE A 39 -5.51 2.58 -20.70
N GLY A 40 -6.30 1.53 -20.49
CA GLY A 40 -6.44 0.39 -21.39
C GLY A 40 -5.48 -0.76 -21.07
N GLU A 41 -5.72 -1.89 -21.72
CA GLU A 41 -4.84 -3.06 -21.69
C GLU A 41 -3.66 -2.90 -22.66
N GLY A 42 -2.52 -3.49 -22.30
CA GLY A 42 -1.36 -3.62 -23.18
C GLY A 42 -0.03 -3.26 -22.52
N ASN A 43 1.00 -3.13 -23.35
CA ASN A 43 2.35 -2.83 -22.89
C ASN A 43 2.41 -1.41 -22.31
N VAL A 44 3.02 -1.28 -21.13
CA VAL A 44 3.32 0.02 -20.51
C VAL A 44 4.83 0.20 -20.33
N PRO A 45 5.35 1.44 -20.28
CA PRO A 45 6.79 1.71 -20.23
C PRO A 45 7.46 1.00 -19.06
N ASN A 46 8.67 0.47 -19.24
CA ASN A 46 9.51 -0.03 -18.16
C ASN A 46 10.81 0.79 -18.08
N PRO A 47 11.12 1.44 -16.95
CA PRO A 47 10.32 1.53 -15.72
C PRO A 47 9.02 2.33 -15.90
N PHE A 48 8.03 2.08 -15.02
CA PHE A 48 6.78 2.83 -14.95
C PHE A 48 6.68 3.59 -13.64
N THR A 49 6.65 4.92 -13.70
CA THR A 49 6.54 5.79 -12.53
C THR A 49 5.11 6.32 -12.38
N PHE A 50 4.57 6.17 -11.17
CA PHE A 50 3.30 6.72 -10.73
C PHE A 50 3.59 7.92 -9.82
N GLU A 51 3.16 9.10 -10.25
CA GLU A 51 3.45 10.37 -9.59
C GLU A 51 2.29 10.83 -8.68
N ASP A 52 2.64 11.63 -7.65
CA ASP A 52 1.70 12.31 -6.76
C ASP A 52 0.64 11.37 -6.12
N LEU A 53 1.07 10.17 -5.71
CA LEU A 53 0.20 9.15 -5.15
C LEU A 53 -0.56 9.64 -3.91
N LEU A 54 -1.81 9.20 -3.80
CA LEU A 54 -2.74 9.63 -2.75
C LEU A 54 -2.98 11.16 -2.70
N GLY A 55 -2.61 11.90 -3.75
CA GLY A 55 -2.69 13.36 -3.79
C GLY A 55 -1.60 14.05 -2.97
N ILE A 56 -0.54 13.34 -2.59
CA ILE A 56 0.63 13.88 -1.89
C ILE A 56 1.66 14.26 -2.95
N SER A 57 1.97 15.55 -3.05
CA SER A 57 2.91 16.03 -4.07
C SER A 57 4.30 15.41 -3.89
N GLY A 58 4.87 14.90 -4.98
CA GLY A 58 6.20 14.28 -5.02
C GLY A 58 6.27 12.91 -4.35
N PHE A 59 5.14 12.33 -3.91
CA PHE A 59 5.10 10.94 -3.45
C PHE A 59 4.92 10.02 -4.65
N ASP A 60 6.03 9.43 -5.08
CA ASP A 60 6.09 8.68 -6.33
C ASP A 60 6.49 7.23 -6.07
N VAL A 61 5.97 6.32 -6.89
CA VAL A 61 6.42 4.92 -6.93
C VAL A 61 6.85 4.58 -8.33
N THR A 62 8.08 4.10 -8.47
CA THR A 62 8.59 3.54 -9.73
C THR A 62 8.58 2.04 -9.64
N ILE A 63 7.98 1.39 -10.64
CA ILE A 63 7.93 -0.06 -10.76
C ILE A 63 8.74 -0.47 -11.98
N THR A 64 9.71 -1.36 -11.78
CA THR A 64 10.56 -1.91 -12.83
C THR A 64 10.29 -3.40 -12.98
N ALA A 65 9.85 -3.83 -14.15
CA ALA A 65 9.77 -5.26 -14.49
C ALA A 65 11.17 -5.81 -14.74
N THR A 66 11.42 -7.04 -14.28
CA THR A 66 12.73 -7.69 -14.38
C THR A 66 12.63 -9.11 -14.89
N LYS A 67 13.70 -9.59 -15.53
CA LYS A 67 13.95 -10.98 -15.91
C LYS A 67 15.39 -11.35 -15.59
N ASP A 68 15.59 -12.43 -14.85
CA ASP A 68 16.88 -12.88 -14.31
C ASP A 68 17.63 -11.76 -13.58
N GLY A 69 16.89 -10.92 -12.84
CA GLY A 69 17.39 -9.75 -12.12
C GLY A 69 17.75 -8.53 -12.99
N SER A 70 17.49 -8.55 -14.30
CA SER A 70 17.73 -7.43 -15.21
C SER A 70 16.43 -6.78 -15.67
N GLY A 71 16.38 -5.44 -15.75
CA GLY A 71 15.28 -4.70 -16.37
C GLY A 71 15.45 -4.47 -17.88
N GLU A 72 16.58 -4.87 -18.47
CA GLU A 72 16.87 -4.62 -19.89
C GLU A 72 16.06 -5.53 -20.82
N GLY A 73 15.37 -4.93 -21.80
CA GLY A 73 14.60 -5.68 -22.80
C GLY A 73 13.34 -6.35 -22.24
N VAL A 74 12.91 -5.94 -21.05
CA VAL A 74 11.70 -6.40 -20.39
C VAL A 74 10.75 -5.21 -20.28
N PHE A 75 9.46 -5.47 -20.46
CA PHE A 75 8.39 -4.48 -20.42
C PHE A 75 7.34 -4.90 -19.40
N HIS A 76 6.48 -3.97 -19.02
CA HIS A 76 5.28 -4.28 -18.26
C HIS A 76 4.14 -4.59 -19.20
N TYR A 77 3.27 -5.52 -18.82
CA TYR A 77 1.99 -5.73 -19.48
C TYR A 77 0.86 -5.47 -18.49
N LEU A 78 -0.09 -4.63 -18.88
CA LEU A 78 -1.27 -4.35 -18.07
C LEU A 78 -2.47 -5.14 -18.62
N ASP A 79 -2.91 -6.12 -17.86
CA ASP A 79 -4.09 -6.93 -18.13
C ASP A 79 -5.26 -6.48 -17.25
N LYS A 80 -6.43 -6.27 -17.82
CA LYS A 80 -7.59 -5.78 -17.06
C LYS A 80 -8.20 -6.85 -16.15
N GLY A 81 -8.12 -8.11 -16.54
CA GLY A 81 -8.62 -9.22 -15.72
C GLY A 81 -7.66 -9.54 -14.57
N SER A 82 -6.36 -9.46 -14.84
CA SER A 82 -5.34 -10.09 -13.99
C SER A 82 -4.38 -9.08 -13.36
N GLY A 83 -4.25 -7.86 -13.86
CA GLY A 83 -3.38 -6.81 -13.29
C GLY A 83 -2.06 -6.65 -14.06
N LEU A 84 -0.98 -6.30 -13.35
CA LEU A 84 0.32 -6.01 -13.96
C LEU A 84 1.18 -7.28 -14.05
N GLY A 85 1.58 -7.65 -15.25
CA GLY A 85 2.50 -8.74 -15.52
C GLY A 85 3.78 -8.27 -16.21
N VAL A 86 4.60 -9.24 -16.62
CA VAL A 86 5.90 -9.00 -17.24
C VAL A 86 5.82 -9.44 -18.70
N CYS A 87 6.36 -8.61 -19.59
CA CYS A 87 6.36 -8.87 -21.02
C CYS A 87 7.80 -8.87 -21.53
N PRO A 88 8.35 -10.01 -21.96
CA PRO A 88 9.73 -10.09 -22.45
C PRO A 88 9.93 -9.49 -23.86
N PHE A 89 8.90 -8.88 -24.46
CA PHE A 89 8.92 -8.34 -25.81
C PHE A 89 8.37 -6.91 -25.85
N GLU A 90 8.85 -6.08 -26.78
CA GLU A 90 8.35 -4.70 -26.94
C GLU A 90 6.89 -4.65 -27.41
N GLU A 91 6.45 -5.66 -28.15
CA GLU A 91 5.08 -5.85 -28.61
C GLU A 91 4.73 -7.35 -28.58
N GLY A 92 3.46 -7.69 -28.35
CA GLY A 92 2.94 -9.03 -28.64
C GLY A 92 2.65 -9.93 -27.44
N CYS A 93 2.82 -9.47 -26.19
CA CYS A 93 2.47 -10.24 -25.00
C CYS A 93 0.97 -10.39 -24.76
N ALA A 94 0.12 -9.72 -25.54
CA ALA A 94 -1.35 -9.87 -25.49
C ALA A 94 -1.88 -11.28 -25.86
N LYS A 95 -0.99 -12.28 -25.95
CA LYS A 95 -1.32 -13.68 -26.07
C LYS A 95 -0.63 -14.41 -24.91
N ASP A 96 -1.43 -14.75 -23.90
CA ASP A 96 -1.25 -15.88 -22.99
C ASP A 96 -0.41 -16.99 -23.68
N PRO A 97 0.77 -17.37 -23.12
CA PRO A 97 1.17 -17.24 -21.70
C PRO A 97 2.26 -16.20 -21.39
N GLU A 98 2.48 -15.19 -22.23
CA GLU A 98 3.65 -14.29 -22.12
C GLU A 98 3.35 -12.89 -21.51
N ASP A 99 2.16 -12.70 -20.92
CA ASP A 99 1.71 -11.46 -20.27
C ASP A 99 1.80 -11.47 -18.73
N ASN A 100 2.19 -12.57 -18.11
CA ASN A 100 2.33 -12.74 -16.66
C ASN A 100 3.81 -12.72 -16.21
N ALA A 101 4.05 -12.66 -14.89
CA ALA A 101 5.40 -12.87 -14.35
C ALA A 101 5.67 -14.37 -14.19
N ASN A 102 6.61 -14.89 -14.99
CA ASN A 102 7.04 -16.29 -14.97
C ASN A 102 8.31 -16.49 -14.12
N VAL A 103 8.75 -17.76 -14.02
CA VAL A 103 10.00 -18.12 -13.35
C VAL A 103 11.19 -17.26 -13.85
N GLY A 104 11.89 -16.63 -12.90
CA GLY A 104 12.99 -15.71 -13.15
C GLY A 104 12.54 -14.27 -13.42
N GLU A 105 11.24 -14.01 -13.53
CA GLU A 105 10.68 -12.68 -13.74
C GLU A 105 10.12 -12.10 -12.44
N GLY A 106 9.99 -10.78 -12.38
CA GLY A 106 9.66 -10.10 -11.15
C GLY A 106 9.53 -8.61 -11.29
N PHE A 107 9.46 -7.94 -10.14
CA PHE A 107 9.30 -6.49 -10.06
C PHE A 107 10.21 -5.91 -8.98
N ILE A 108 10.71 -4.70 -9.24
CA ILE A 108 11.38 -3.83 -8.28
C ILE A 108 10.48 -2.61 -8.07
N PHE A 109 10.30 -2.22 -6.82
CA PHE A 109 9.54 -1.05 -6.39
C PHE A 109 10.50 -0.06 -5.73
N GLU A 110 10.47 1.19 -6.16
CA GLU A 110 11.26 2.28 -5.60
C GLU A 110 10.31 3.40 -5.17
N PHE A 111 10.35 3.76 -3.89
CA PHE A 111 9.50 4.80 -3.30
C PHE A 111 10.29 6.10 -3.18
N MET A 112 9.71 7.22 -3.61
CA MET A 112 10.31 8.54 -3.49
C MET A 112 9.34 9.55 -2.88
N LEU A 113 9.88 10.51 -2.13
CA LEU A 113 9.19 11.71 -1.68
C LEU A 113 10.04 12.94 -1.99
N ASP A 114 9.51 13.87 -2.78
CA ASP A 114 10.20 15.09 -3.20
C ASP A 114 11.56 14.80 -3.89
N GLY A 115 11.63 13.71 -4.65
CA GLY A 115 12.85 13.27 -5.35
C GLY A 115 13.92 12.65 -4.44
N VAL A 116 13.58 12.32 -3.19
CA VAL A 116 14.44 11.60 -2.25
C VAL A 116 13.84 10.23 -1.96
N ALA A 117 14.67 9.20 -1.86
CA ALA A 117 14.24 7.85 -1.48
C ALA A 117 13.45 7.87 -0.15
N LEU A 118 12.26 7.27 -0.15
CA LEU A 118 11.37 7.18 0.98
C LEU A 118 11.37 5.76 1.54
N GLY A 119 11.80 5.59 2.77
CA GLY A 119 11.63 4.32 3.49
C GLY A 119 10.16 4.10 3.85
N VAL A 120 9.59 3.00 3.36
CA VAL A 120 8.23 2.57 3.65
C VAL A 120 8.28 1.38 4.58
N GLU A 121 7.41 1.36 5.59
CA GLU A 121 7.17 0.21 6.47
C GLU A 121 5.88 -0.53 6.04
N ASP A 122 5.84 -1.83 6.31
CA ASP A 122 4.67 -2.70 6.08
C ASP A 122 4.13 -2.67 4.62
N PHE A 123 5.04 -2.49 3.66
CA PHE A 123 4.72 -2.59 2.23
C PHE A 123 4.12 -3.97 1.94
N SER A 124 2.96 -3.99 1.27
CA SER A 124 2.25 -5.21 0.95
C SER A 124 1.89 -5.27 -0.53
N ILE A 125 2.00 -6.46 -1.09
CA ILE A 125 1.62 -6.76 -2.47
C ILE A 125 0.46 -7.76 -2.47
N LEU A 126 -0.47 -7.56 -3.41
CA LEU A 126 -1.47 -8.56 -3.77
C LEU A 126 -1.04 -9.17 -5.10
N VAL A 127 -0.85 -10.48 -5.12
CA VAL A 127 -0.64 -11.23 -6.36
C VAL A 127 -1.92 -11.95 -6.74
N VAL A 128 -2.18 -12.10 -8.02
CA VAL A 128 -3.34 -12.85 -8.53
C VAL A 128 -2.88 -13.79 -9.63
N GLY A 129 -3.68 -14.82 -9.90
CA GLY A 129 -3.44 -15.71 -11.03
C GLY A 129 -4.31 -15.31 -12.21
N HIS A 130 -4.12 -15.99 -13.33
CA HIS A 130 -4.87 -15.69 -14.53
C HIS A 130 -6.37 -15.99 -14.34
N GLU A 131 -7.24 -15.01 -14.62
CA GLU A 131 -8.69 -15.18 -14.42
C GLU A 131 -9.27 -16.36 -15.21
N ASN A 132 -8.72 -16.67 -16.38
CA ASN A 132 -9.20 -17.76 -17.24
C ASN A 132 -8.65 -19.15 -16.85
N GLU A 133 -7.66 -19.21 -15.96
CA GLU A 133 -6.99 -20.46 -15.55
C GLU A 133 -7.37 -20.96 -14.15
N GLY A 134 -8.34 -20.31 -13.50
CA GLY A 134 -8.80 -20.69 -12.17
C GLY A 134 -7.97 -20.07 -11.03
N GLY A 135 -7.26 -18.97 -11.31
CA GLY A 135 -6.52 -18.19 -10.34
C GLY A 135 -5.09 -18.68 -10.14
N ILE A 136 -4.56 -18.56 -8.93
CA ILE A 136 -3.15 -18.82 -8.62
C ILE A 136 -2.88 -20.33 -8.66
N MET A 137 -1.88 -20.75 -9.44
CA MET A 137 -1.49 -22.15 -9.55
C MET A 137 -0.98 -22.72 -8.22
N GLU A 138 -1.39 -23.95 -7.88
CA GLU A 138 -0.90 -24.64 -6.69
C GLU A 138 0.62 -24.87 -6.77
N GLY A 139 1.33 -24.55 -5.68
CA GLY A 139 2.79 -24.68 -5.63
C GLY A 139 3.55 -23.49 -6.21
N THR A 140 2.87 -22.39 -6.56
CA THR A 140 3.52 -21.13 -6.90
C THR A 140 4.40 -20.65 -5.74
N MET A 141 5.61 -20.18 -6.06
CA MET A 141 6.58 -19.69 -5.09
C MET A 141 7.26 -18.43 -5.61
N VAL A 142 7.34 -17.43 -4.76
CA VAL A 142 7.93 -16.12 -5.04
C VAL A 142 9.01 -15.85 -4.00
N MET A 143 10.20 -15.45 -4.46
CA MET A 143 11.32 -15.06 -3.63
C MET A 143 11.26 -13.55 -3.40
N MET A 144 11.32 -13.14 -2.14
CA MET A 144 11.18 -11.74 -1.74
C MET A 144 12.55 -11.14 -1.41
N SER A 145 12.72 -9.84 -1.62
CA SER A 145 13.98 -9.13 -1.36
C SER A 145 14.38 -9.11 0.12
N ASP A 146 13.44 -9.34 1.05
CA ASP A 146 13.69 -9.50 2.48
C ASP A 146 14.24 -10.88 2.87
N GLY A 147 14.51 -11.74 1.88
CA GLY A 147 15.08 -13.07 2.05
C GLY A 147 14.04 -14.16 2.36
N MET A 148 12.76 -13.82 2.40
CA MET A 148 11.67 -14.77 2.63
C MET A 148 11.17 -15.38 1.32
N THR A 149 10.42 -16.48 1.44
CA THR A 149 9.69 -17.09 0.33
C THR A 149 8.19 -16.98 0.60
N PHE A 150 7.46 -16.49 -0.39
CA PHE A 150 6.01 -16.41 -0.40
C PHE A 150 5.43 -17.51 -1.28
N SER A 151 4.47 -18.28 -0.73
CA SER A 151 3.73 -19.30 -1.49
C SER A 151 2.27 -18.86 -1.63
N PRO A 152 1.96 -18.00 -2.60
CA PRO A 152 0.61 -17.47 -2.76
C PRO A 152 -0.40 -18.57 -3.10
N THR A 153 -1.63 -18.38 -2.62
CA THR A 153 -2.80 -19.18 -3.00
C THR A 153 -3.99 -18.26 -3.19
N ASN A 154 -5.07 -18.74 -3.81
CA ASN A 154 -6.30 -17.95 -3.97
C ASN A 154 -6.89 -17.47 -2.63
N ASP A 155 -6.66 -18.20 -1.53
CA ASP A 155 -7.13 -17.82 -0.19
C ASP A 155 -6.15 -16.90 0.56
N MET A 156 -4.87 -16.93 0.18
CA MET A 156 -3.80 -16.11 0.77
C MET A 156 -2.93 -15.47 -0.33
N PRO A 157 -3.46 -14.47 -1.06
CA PRO A 157 -2.78 -13.85 -2.19
C PRO A 157 -1.92 -12.62 -1.81
N VAL A 158 -1.84 -12.28 -0.52
CA VAL A 158 -1.15 -11.08 -0.04
C VAL A 158 0.14 -11.44 0.69
N TYR A 159 1.20 -10.69 0.40
CA TYR A 159 2.44 -10.71 1.15
C TYR A 159 2.76 -9.32 1.68
N THR A 160 3.20 -9.25 2.94
CA THR A 160 3.68 -8.02 3.59
C THR A 160 5.16 -8.21 3.91
N TYR A 161 6.00 -7.28 3.44
CA TYR A 161 7.44 -7.30 3.67
C TYR A 161 7.75 -7.11 5.15
N ALA A 162 8.69 -7.90 5.67
CA ALA A 162 9.01 -7.93 7.09
C ALA A 162 9.85 -6.72 7.56
N GLU A 163 10.61 -6.12 6.65
CA GLU A 163 11.49 -5.00 6.94
C GLU A 163 11.10 -3.80 6.06
N GLY A 164 11.14 -2.60 6.65
CA GLY A 164 10.95 -1.37 5.91
C GLY A 164 12.17 -1.02 5.06
N GLY A 165 11.94 -0.38 3.93
CA GLY A 165 12.96 -0.06 2.94
C GLY A 165 12.49 0.97 1.94
N ASP A 166 13.40 1.53 1.16
CA ASP A 166 13.09 2.41 0.02
C ASP A 166 12.94 1.64 -1.29
N THR A 167 13.48 0.42 -1.33
CA THR A 167 13.45 -0.49 -2.46
C THR A 167 12.96 -1.86 -2.02
N PHE A 168 11.99 -2.40 -2.75
CA PHE A 168 11.48 -3.76 -2.55
C PHE A 168 11.53 -4.50 -3.86
N SER A 169 11.72 -5.81 -3.82
CA SER A 169 11.58 -6.61 -5.04
C SER A 169 11.08 -8.01 -4.74
N PHE A 170 10.60 -8.66 -5.80
CA PHE A 170 10.36 -10.09 -5.79
C PHE A 170 10.68 -10.71 -7.13
N GLU A 171 10.92 -12.01 -7.12
CA GLU A 171 11.15 -12.83 -8.31
C GLU A 171 10.35 -14.12 -8.19
N VAL A 172 9.65 -14.52 -9.24
CA VAL A 172 8.92 -15.79 -9.28
C VAL A 172 9.92 -16.93 -9.42
N SER A 173 9.85 -17.90 -8.52
CA SER A 173 10.73 -19.08 -8.52
C SER A 173 10.04 -20.35 -9.04
N THR A 174 8.71 -20.42 -8.94
CA THR A 174 7.89 -21.52 -9.45
C THR A 174 6.48 -20.99 -9.72
N GLY A 175 5.86 -21.44 -10.81
CA GLY A 175 4.54 -20.99 -11.23
C GLY A 175 4.59 -19.65 -11.96
N GLU A 176 3.46 -18.95 -11.93
CA GLU A 176 3.23 -17.68 -12.60
C GLU A 176 2.23 -16.84 -11.81
N ILE A 177 2.37 -15.52 -11.87
CA ILE A 177 1.47 -14.56 -11.21
C ILE A 177 1.35 -13.26 -11.98
N TYR A 178 0.31 -12.52 -11.67
CA TYR A 178 0.20 -11.08 -11.91
C TYR A 178 0.29 -10.33 -10.59
N LEU A 179 0.76 -9.09 -10.64
CA LEU A 179 0.65 -8.13 -9.55
C LEU A 179 -0.70 -7.41 -9.64
N GLY A 180 -1.61 -7.68 -8.70
CA GLY A 180 -2.96 -7.12 -8.69
C GLY A 180 -3.03 -5.72 -8.06
N SER A 181 -2.36 -5.51 -6.93
CA SER A 181 -2.30 -4.20 -6.27
C SER A 181 -1.13 -4.09 -5.30
N ILE A 182 -0.80 -2.84 -4.92
CA ILE A 182 0.18 -2.55 -3.88
C ILE A 182 -0.39 -1.64 -2.78
N TRP A 183 0.07 -1.85 -1.55
CA TRP A 183 -0.45 -1.23 -0.34
C TRP A 183 0.69 -0.86 0.60
N ILE A 184 0.48 0.17 1.42
CA ILE A 184 1.39 0.56 2.49
C ILE A 184 0.62 0.86 3.76
N ASP A 185 1.31 0.85 4.90
CA ASP A 185 0.75 1.36 6.14
C ASP A 185 0.64 2.89 6.11
N ASP A 186 -0.45 3.45 6.63
CA ASP A 186 -0.67 4.89 6.69
C ASP A 186 0.32 5.61 7.65
N GLY A 187 0.94 4.89 8.57
CA GLY A 187 2.03 5.36 9.42
C GLY A 187 3.33 5.65 8.64
N SER A 188 3.52 5.04 7.48
CA SER A 188 4.65 5.29 6.58
C SER A 188 4.51 6.59 5.79
N LEU A 189 3.29 7.15 5.74
CA LEU A 189 3.05 8.42 5.06
C LEU A 189 3.56 9.59 5.91
N PRO A 190 4.10 10.66 5.27
CA PRO A 190 4.38 11.89 6.00
C PRO A 190 3.11 12.34 6.72
N PRO A 191 3.22 12.89 7.95
CA PRO A 191 2.09 13.13 8.82
C PRO A 191 1.01 13.93 8.08
N GLN A 192 -0.05 13.21 7.71
CA GLN A 192 -1.23 13.83 7.11
C GLN A 192 -1.84 14.73 8.19
N GLY A 193 -2.27 15.93 7.79
CA GLY A 193 -2.90 16.86 8.73
C GLY A 193 -4.00 16.12 9.49
N ILE A 194 -3.83 15.96 10.81
CA ILE A 194 -4.79 15.26 11.67
C ILE A 194 -6.19 15.80 11.34
N PRO A 195 -7.19 14.93 11.06
CA PRO A 195 -8.54 15.38 10.84
C PRO A 195 -8.95 16.36 11.94
N GLU A 196 -9.18 17.62 11.54
CA GLU A 196 -9.46 18.76 12.42
C GLU A 196 -10.56 18.56 13.49
N PRO A 197 -11.58 17.66 13.36
CA PRO A 197 -12.61 17.54 14.39
C PRO A 197 -12.10 17.16 15.79
N ALA A 198 -11.07 16.31 15.91
CA ALA A 198 -10.61 15.85 17.23
C ALA A 198 -9.87 16.95 18.01
N ASN A 199 -9.01 17.70 17.32
CA ASN A 199 -8.23 18.80 17.91
C ASN A 199 -9.15 19.96 18.32
N LEU A 200 -10.16 20.28 17.50
CA LEU A 200 -11.16 21.29 17.83
C LEU A 200 -12.04 20.86 19.01
N ALA A 201 -12.41 19.58 19.09
CA ALA A 201 -13.17 19.06 20.24
C ALA A 201 -12.36 19.14 21.54
N LEU A 202 -11.10 18.71 21.53
CA LEU A 202 -10.20 18.80 22.69
C LEU A 202 -9.94 20.25 23.10
N MET A 203 -9.72 21.15 22.13
CA MET A 203 -9.58 22.59 22.40
C MET A 203 -10.86 23.18 23.00
N ALA A 204 -12.03 22.85 22.45
CA ALA A 204 -13.32 23.31 22.96
C ALA A 204 -13.57 22.81 24.39
N LEU A 205 -13.24 21.55 24.68
CA LEU A 205 -13.30 20.97 26.02
C LEU A 205 -12.34 21.66 27.00
N GLY A 206 -11.11 21.95 26.56
CA GLY A 206 -10.13 22.71 27.33
C GLY A 206 -10.65 24.11 27.69
N LEU A 207 -11.21 24.83 26.70
CA LEU A 207 -11.81 26.15 26.88
C LEU A 207 -13.02 26.12 27.83
N LEU A 208 -13.92 25.14 27.68
CA LEU A 208 -15.06 24.95 28.58
C LEU A 208 -14.61 24.67 30.01
N GLY A 209 -13.58 23.85 30.20
CA GLY A 209 -12.95 23.59 31.49
C GLY A 209 -12.37 24.85 32.13
N LEU A 210 -11.71 25.70 31.34
CA LEU A 210 -11.10 26.95 31.78
C LEU A 210 -12.15 28.00 32.20
N VAL A 211 -13.27 28.08 31.48
CA VAL A 211 -14.40 28.95 31.84
C VAL A 211 -15.08 28.47 33.12
N ALA A 212 -15.25 27.15 33.28
CA ALA A 212 -15.86 26.57 34.47
C ALA A 212 -14.99 26.76 35.74
N SER A 213 -13.66 26.72 35.62
CA SER A 213 -12.75 26.93 36.76
C SER A 213 -12.76 28.39 37.24
N ARG A 214 -12.82 29.37 36.33
CA ARG A 214 -12.88 30.79 36.70
C ARG A 214 -14.14 31.18 37.48
N ARG A 215 -15.30 30.58 37.17
CA ARG A 215 -16.56 30.83 37.90
C ARG A 215 -16.53 30.37 39.37
N LYS A 216 -15.63 29.44 39.71
CA LYS A 216 -15.46 28.92 41.07
C LYS A 216 -14.49 29.75 41.91
N LEU A 217 -13.59 30.52 41.29
CA LEU A 217 -12.66 31.41 41.97
C LEU A 217 -13.28 32.78 42.31
N LEU A 218 -14.36 33.15 41.63
CA LEU A 218 -15.11 34.40 41.85
C LEU A 218 -16.29 34.27 42.84
N ARG A 219 -16.45 33.10 43.48
CA ARG A 219 -17.42 32.85 44.55
C ARG A 219 -16.69 32.36 45.78
#